data_AF-A0A1C6L5H1-F1
#
_entry.id   AF-A0A1C6L5H1-F1
#
_cell.length_a   1.000
_cell.length_b   1.000
_cell.length_c   1.000
_cell.angle_alpha   90.00
_cell.angle_beta   90.00
_cell.angle_gamma   90.00
#
_symmetry.space_group_name_H-M   'P 1'
#
loop_
_entity.id
_entity.type
_entity.pdbx_description
1 polymer ?
#
loop_
_entity_poly.entity_id
_entity_poly.type
_entity_poly.pdbx_seq_one_letter_code
_entity_poly.pdbx_strand_id
1 'polypeptide(L)'
;MITTIQFKTLDDLYQFYNDAIFNGELSECIVNMSRHGGAFGFFAANRWRGDGQEKKVVHEISINPDFMNREDRDWHSTLVHEMCHLWQEDFGRPSRGGYHNSQWADKMIQVGLMPSDTGEAGGKRTGQSITHYIIPGGKFEQVFNTLSREDLQNLRLRYKPTLAAVPTRPIRIAGSDGDETEEPEDPDEGESKSGKRKKYTCGCGCNVWGKSGLVLRCGLCDTDFTEQ
;
A
#
# COMPACT_ATOMS: atom_id res chain seq x y z
N MET A 1 -3.76 4.33 20.50
CA MET A 1 -4.34 3.17 21.17
C MET A 1 -5.58 2.78 20.40
N ILE A 2 -5.58 1.61 19.75
CA ILE A 2 -6.79 1.04 19.15
C ILE A 2 -7.63 0.45 20.28
N THR A 3 -8.94 0.72 20.28
CA THR A 3 -9.84 0.12 21.28
C THR A 3 -10.20 -1.31 20.89
N THR A 4 -10.55 -2.17 21.84
CA THR A 4 -11.02 -3.55 21.55
C THR A 4 -12.15 -3.56 20.54
N ILE A 5 -13.05 -2.58 20.61
CA ILE A 5 -14.17 -2.42 19.67
C ILE A 5 -13.64 -2.14 18.26
N GLN A 6 -12.71 -1.19 18.09
CA GLN A 6 -12.16 -0.88 16.76
C GLN A 6 -11.41 -2.05 16.14
N PHE A 7 -10.60 -2.77 16.92
CA PHE A 7 -9.89 -3.95 16.42
C PHE A 7 -10.88 -5.03 15.98
N LYS A 8 -11.90 -5.30 16.81
CA LYS A 8 -12.96 -6.25 16.46
C LYS A 8 -13.73 -5.84 15.20
N THR A 9 -14.05 -4.55 15.04
CA THR A 9 -14.71 -4.01 13.84
C THR A 9 -13.88 -4.24 12.57
N LEU A 10 -12.56 -4.00 12.62
CA LEU A 10 -11.68 -4.26 11.47
C LEU A 10 -11.59 -5.75 11.13
N ASP A 11 -11.50 -6.59 12.15
CA ASP A 11 -11.53 -8.05 12.01
C ASP A 11 -12.86 -8.54 11.41
N ASP A 12 -14.01 -8.08 11.91
CA ASP A 12 -15.34 -8.43 11.36
C ASP A 12 -15.48 -7.99 9.90
N LEU A 13 -14.98 -6.80 9.56
CA LEU A 13 -14.97 -6.32 8.18
C LEU A 13 -14.12 -7.18 7.26
N TYR A 14 -12.93 -7.58 7.73
CA TYR A 14 -12.06 -8.46 6.99
C TYR A 14 -12.74 -9.80 6.70
N GLN A 15 -13.33 -10.44 7.73
CA GLN A 15 -14.04 -11.70 7.56
C GLN A 15 -15.25 -11.57 6.63
N PHE A 16 -16.05 -10.53 6.80
CA PHE A 16 -17.21 -10.24 5.92
C PHE A 16 -16.80 -10.18 4.45
N TYR A 17 -15.77 -9.41 4.12
CA TYR A 17 -15.31 -9.30 2.73
C TYR A 17 -14.58 -10.55 2.25
N ASN A 18 -13.85 -11.25 3.11
CA ASN A 18 -13.20 -12.51 2.74
C ASN A 18 -14.25 -13.51 2.29
N ASP A 19 -15.29 -13.71 3.09
CA ASP A 19 -16.40 -14.62 2.77
C ASP A 19 -17.14 -14.20 1.50
N ALA A 20 -17.57 -12.93 1.43
CA ALA A 20 -18.44 -12.46 0.36
C ALA A 20 -17.73 -12.23 -0.99
N ILE A 21 -16.46 -11.82 -0.98
CA ILE A 21 -15.71 -11.45 -2.18
C ILE A 21 -14.67 -12.52 -2.56
N PHE A 22 -14.01 -13.13 -1.58
CA PHE A 22 -12.89 -14.05 -1.78
C PHE A 22 -13.22 -15.49 -1.40
N ASN A 23 -14.50 -15.82 -1.17
CA ASN A 23 -14.99 -17.17 -0.84
C ASN A 23 -14.37 -17.76 0.44
N GLY A 24 -13.90 -16.93 1.36
CA GLY A 24 -13.24 -17.36 2.59
C GLY A 24 -11.83 -17.95 2.38
N GLU A 25 -11.22 -17.73 1.22
CA GLU A 25 -9.94 -18.36 0.85
C GLU A 25 -8.70 -17.59 1.36
N LEU A 26 -8.82 -16.31 1.72
CA LEU A 26 -7.64 -15.54 2.15
C LEU A 26 -7.08 -16.03 3.48
N SER A 27 -5.75 -16.03 3.58
CA SER A 27 -5.02 -16.38 4.81
C SER A 27 -5.40 -15.47 5.99
N GLU A 28 -5.08 -15.90 7.21
CA GLU A 28 -5.20 -15.05 8.39
C GLU A 28 -4.34 -13.79 8.24
N CYS A 29 -4.91 -12.64 8.59
CA CYS A 29 -4.25 -11.35 8.45
C CYS A 29 -4.58 -10.45 9.65
N ILE A 30 -3.56 -9.81 10.22
CA ILE A 30 -3.75 -8.77 11.23
C ILE A 30 -4.21 -7.49 10.53
N VAL A 31 -5.43 -7.05 10.84
CA VAL A 31 -5.94 -5.77 10.34
C VAL A 31 -5.85 -4.70 11.42
N ASN A 32 -5.12 -3.62 11.16
CA ASN A 32 -4.88 -2.56 12.12
C ASN A 32 -5.05 -1.16 11.51
N MET A 33 -4.75 -0.15 12.34
CA MET A 33 -4.66 1.24 11.89
C MET A 33 -3.25 1.78 12.11
N SER A 34 -2.65 2.32 11.06
CA SER A 34 -1.35 2.99 11.11
C SER A 34 -1.35 4.21 10.20
N ARG A 35 -0.72 5.29 10.62
CA ARG A 35 -0.56 6.49 9.79
C ARG A 35 0.64 6.29 8.87
N HIS A 36 0.40 6.40 7.58
CA HIS A 36 1.45 6.37 6.57
C HIS A 36 1.25 7.52 5.58
N GLY A 37 2.32 8.28 5.33
CA GLY A 37 2.26 9.49 4.51
C GLY A 37 1.82 9.18 3.08
N GLY A 38 0.67 9.73 2.66
CA GLY A 38 0.22 9.66 1.28
C GLY A 38 -0.43 8.34 0.86
N ALA A 39 -0.75 7.43 1.80
CA ALA A 39 -1.48 6.19 1.54
C ALA A 39 -2.81 6.09 2.31
N PHE A 40 -3.85 5.54 1.67
CA PHE A 40 -5.12 5.20 2.33
C PHE A 40 -5.05 3.93 3.18
N GLY A 41 -4.19 3.00 2.78
CA GLY A 41 -3.88 1.76 3.46
C GLY A 41 -2.62 1.15 2.84
N PHE A 42 -2.15 0.05 3.41
CA PHE A 42 -1.09 -0.76 2.84
C PHE A 42 -1.17 -2.21 3.34
N PHE A 43 -0.70 -3.12 2.50
CA PHE A 43 -0.45 -4.51 2.83
C PHE A 43 1.04 -4.75 3.11
N ALA A 44 1.35 -5.52 4.15
CA ALA A 44 2.69 -6.00 4.47
C ALA A 44 2.69 -7.53 4.61
N ALA A 45 3.37 -8.19 3.68
CA ALA A 45 3.50 -9.64 3.70
C ALA A 45 4.42 -10.11 4.84
N ASN A 46 4.10 -11.25 5.45
CA ASN A 46 4.98 -11.96 6.36
C ASN A 46 5.45 -11.15 7.59
N ARG A 47 4.59 -10.25 8.08
CA ARG A 47 4.97 -9.21 9.04
C ARG A 47 5.11 -9.72 10.47
N TRP A 48 4.36 -10.76 10.83
CA TRP A 48 4.28 -11.27 12.19
C TRP A 48 4.67 -12.74 12.27
N ARG A 49 5.24 -13.13 13.41
CA ARG A 49 5.62 -14.52 13.72
C ARG A 49 4.93 -14.96 15.00
N GLY A 50 4.35 -16.15 14.99
CA GLY A 50 3.79 -16.76 16.19
C GLY A 50 4.90 -17.20 17.16
N ASP A 51 4.76 -16.87 18.43
CA ASP A 51 5.69 -17.34 19.47
C ASP A 51 5.55 -18.86 19.65
N GLY A 52 6.68 -19.58 19.71
CA GLY A 52 6.72 -21.04 19.87
C GLY A 52 6.16 -21.88 18.71
N GLN A 53 5.72 -21.27 17.61
CA GLN A 53 5.29 -21.97 16.39
C GLN A 53 6.26 -21.62 15.26
N GLU A 54 7.25 -22.48 15.01
CA GLU A 54 8.35 -22.26 14.04
C GLU A 54 7.92 -21.97 12.59
N LYS A 55 6.62 -21.89 12.26
CA LYS A 55 6.13 -21.70 10.89
C LYS A 55 4.89 -20.81 10.73
N LYS A 56 4.29 -20.27 11.80
CA LYS A 56 3.12 -19.39 11.61
C LYS A 56 3.60 -17.97 11.36
N VAL A 57 3.57 -17.59 10.08
CA VAL A 57 3.82 -16.23 9.61
C VAL A 57 2.48 -15.62 9.24
N VAL A 58 2.20 -14.40 9.71
CA VAL A 58 0.91 -13.73 9.51
C VAL A 58 1.13 -12.40 8.80
N HIS A 59 0.29 -12.12 7.81
CA HIS A 59 0.34 -10.87 7.04
C HIS A 59 -0.34 -9.73 7.80
N GLU A 60 -0.10 -8.50 7.38
CA GLU A 60 -0.73 -7.31 7.94
C GLU A 60 -1.40 -6.47 6.85
N ILE A 61 -2.60 -5.97 7.16
CA ILE A 61 -3.26 -4.88 6.44
C ILE A 61 -3.41 -3.72 7.41
N SER A 62 -2.87 -2.57 7.04
CA SER A 62 -3.04 -1.33 7.80
C SER A 62 -3.91 -0.36 7.03
N ILE A 63 -4.95 0.18 7.68
CA ILE A 63 -5.75 1.27 7.12
C ILE A 63 -5.31 2.59 7.76
N ASN A 64 -5.12 3.63 6.95
CA ASN A 64 -4.72 4.93 7.44
C ASN A 64 -5.91 5.69 8.04
N PRO A 65 -5.91 5.97 9.36
CA PRO A 65 -7.04 6.60 10.02
C PRO A 65 -7.34 8.01 9.48
N ASP A 66 -6.33 8.75 9.01
CA ASP A 66 -6.49 10.15 8.58
C ASP A 66 -7.42 10.32 7.37
N PHE A 67 -7.71 9.23 6.67
CA PHE A 67 -8.59 9.18 5.49
C PHE A 67 -9.91 8.42 5.73
N MET A 68 -10.21 8.03 6.98
CA MET A 68 -11.46 7.34 7.34
C MET A 68 -12.67 8.28 7.49
N ASN A 69 -12.49 9.58 7.23
CA ASN A 69 -13.58 10.55 7.16
C ASN A 69 -14.33 10.51 5.81
N ARG A 70 -13.88 9.70 4.85
CA ARG A 70 -14.61 9.40 3.61
C ARG A 70 -15.89 8.58 3.90
N GLU A 71 -16.73 8.46 2.88
CA GLU A 71 -17.92 7.61 2.93
C GLU A 71 -17.55 6.17 3.25
N ASP A 72 -18.45 5.45 3.93
CA ASP A 72 -18.16 4.10 4.41
C ASP A 72 -17.78 3.15 3.27
N ARG A 73 -18.48 3.31 2.14
CA ARG A 73 -18.19 2.60 0.88
C ARG A 73 -16.76 2.82 0.40
N ASP A 74 -16.25 4.05 0.48
CA ASP A 74 -14.95 4.39 -0.08
C ASP A 74 -13.81 3.81 0.76
N TRP A 75 -13.89 3.89 2.09
CA TRP A 75 -12.84 3.30 2.92
C TRP A 75 -12.92 1.77 3.03
N HIS A 76 -14.12 1.18 2.94
CA HIS A 76 -14.25 -0.27 2.75
C HIS A 76 -13.59 -0.72 1.45
N SER A 77 -13.70 0.07 0.37
CA SER A 77 -13.06 -0.26 -0.90
C SER A 77 -11.52 -0.25 -0.80
N THR A 78 -10.95 0.58 0.08
CA THR A 78 -9.51 0.53 0.40
C THR A 78 -9.15 -0.77 1.11
N LEU A 79 -9.94 -1.24 2.08
CA LEU A 79 -9.69 -2.55 2.70
C LEU A 79 -9.68 -3.66 1.65
N VAL A 80 -10.66 -3.68 0.74
CA VAL A 80 -10.75 -4.70 -0.32
C VAL A 80 -9.60 -4.58 -1.34
N HIS A 81 -9.08 -3.38 -1.60
CA HIS A 81 -7.84 -3.18 -2.36
C HIS A 81 -6.67 -3.89 -1.68
N GLU A 82 -6.46 -3.66 -0.39
CA GLU A 82 -5.37 -4.32 0.36
C GLU A 82 -5.55 -5.84 0.43
N MET A 83 -6.79 -6.32 0.50
CA MET A 83 -7.11 -7.76 0.41
C MET A 83 -6.77 -8.35 -0.97
N CYS A 84 -6.74 -7.55 -2.05
CA CYS A 84 -6.25 -8.02 -3.35
C CYS A 84 -4.73 -8.19 -3.37
N HIS A 85 -3.99 -7.41 -2.58
CA HIS A 85 -2.56 -7.66 -2.38
C HIS A 85 -2.35 -8.97 -1.61
N LEU A 86 -3.10 -9.20 -0.54
CA LEU A 86 -3.07 -10.48 0.19
C LEU A 86 -3.42 -11.67 -0.71
N TRP A 87 -4.51 -11.57 -1.48
CA TRP A 87 -4.87 -12.61 -2.46
C TRP A 87 -3.72 -12.92 -3.43
N GLN A 88 -3.01 -11.90 -3.90
CA GLN A 88 -1.88 -12.09 -4.80
C GLN A 88 -0.69 -12.74 -4.09
N GLU A 89 -0.47 -12.44 -2.81
CA GLU A 89 0.54 -13.11 -1.99
C GLU A 89 0.20 -14.60 -1.80
N ASP A 90 -1.06 -14.92 -1.48
CA ASP A 90 -1.52 -16.28 -1.22
C ASP A 90 -1.55 -17.17 -2.49
N PHE A 91 -2.00 -16.62 -3.62
CA PHE A 91 -2.37 -17.41 -4.81
C PHE A 91 -1.67 -16.96 -6.09
N GLY A 92 -0.90 -15.89 -6.02
CA GLY A 92 -0.39 -15.18 -7.19
C GLY A 92 1.13 -15.10 -7.24
N ARG A 93 1.59 -14.09 -7.98
CA ARG A 93 2.99 -13.76 -8.18
C ARG A 93 3.14 -12.25 -8.04
N PRO A 94 3.30 -11.73 -6.81
CA PRO A 94 3.54 -10.32 -6.61
C PRO A 94 4.81 -9.89 -7.32
N SER A 95 4.84 -8.62 -7.73
CA SER A 95 6.05 -8.01 -8.26
C SER A 95 6.92 -7.47 -7.12
N ARG A 96 8.02 -6.80 -7.46
CA ARG A 96 8.81 -6.04 -6.48
C ARG A 96 7.91 -5.08 -5.68
N GLY A 97 8.34 -4.75 -4.46
CA GLY A 97 7.61 -3.85 -3.56
C GLY A 97 7.06 -2.61 -4.27
N GLY A 98 5.78 -2.31 -4.02
CA GLY A 98 5.08 -1.17 -4.63
C GLY A 98 4.38 -1.46 -5.96
N TYR A 99 4.81 -2.46 -6.73
CA TYR A 99 4.39 -2.58 -8.13
C TYR A 99 3.11 -3.39 -8.31
N HIS A 100 2.08 -2.75 -8.85
CA HIS A 100 0.80 -3.35 -9.20
C HIS A 100 0.89 -3.91 -10.62
N ASN A 101 1.00 -5.24 -10.73
CA ASN A 101 1.08 -5.92 -12.02
C ASN A 101 -0.31 -6.27 -12.59
N SER A 102 -0.34 -6.87 -13.79
CA SER A 102 -1.59 -7.20 -14.47
C SER A 102 -2.44 -8.23 -13.71
N GLN A 103 -1.81 -9.21 -13.02
CA GLN A 103 -2.54 -10.22 -12.26
C GLN A 103 -3.31 -9.59 -11.09
N TRP A 104 -2.66 -8.69 -10.35
CA TRP A 104 -3.33 -7.92 -9.30
C TRP A 104 -4.43 -7.04 -9.90
N ALA A 105 -4.17 -6.38 -11.02
CA ALA A 105 -5.15 -5.51 -11.67
C ALA A 105 -6.38 -6.28 -12.17
N ASP A 106 -6.19 -7.49 -12.68
CA ASP A 106 -7.29 -8.37 -13.10
C ASP A 106 -8.12 -8.83 -11.89
N LYS A 107 -7.48 -9.14 -10.75
CA LYS A 107 -8.20 -9.45 -9.51
C LYS A 107 -9.03 -8.28 -9.01
N MET A 108 -8.46 -7.06 -9.00
CA MET A 108 -9.19 -5.84 -8.62
C MET A 108 -10.48 -5.71 -9.44
N ILE A 109 -10.40 -5.87 -10.76
CA ILE A 109 -11.56 -5.79 -11.65
C ILE A 109 -12.58 -6.88 -11.33
N GLN A 110 -12.13 -8.12 -11.10
CA GLN A 110 -13.03 -9.22 -10.70
C GLN A 110 -13.77 -8.93 -9.40
N VAL A 111 -13.13 -8.26 -8.43
CA VAL A 111 -13.79 -7.86 -7.19
C VAL A 111 -14.60 -6.57 -7.32
N GLY A 112 -14.66 -5.95 -8.50
CA GLY A 112 -15.47 -4.75 -8.75
C GLY A 112 -14.77 -3.42 -8.46
N LEU A 113 -13.43 -3.40 -8.39
CA LEU A 113 -12.62 -2.19 -8.25
C LEU A 113 -11.79 -2.01 -9.52
N MET A 114 -11.85 -0.85 -10.17
CA MET A 114 -11.06 -0.59 -11.37
C MET A 114 -9.74 0.08 -10.99
N PRO A 115 -8.58 -0.57 -11.22
CA PRO A 115 -7.28 0.06 -11.02
C PRO A 115 -7.07 1.26 -11.94
N SER A 116 -6.53 2.34 -11.39
CA SER A 116 -6.23 3.56 -12.12
C SER A 116 -5.08 4.33 -11.45
N ASP A 117 -4.09 4.80 -12.23
CA ASP A 117 -3.04 5.70 -11.74
C ASP A 117 -3.55 7.14 -11.48
N THR A 118 -4.70 7.50 -12.03
CA THR A 118 -5.36 8.78 -11.80
C THR A 118 -6.50 8.70 -10.79
N GLY A 119 -6.95 7.49 -10.43
CA GLY A 119 -8.19 7.26 -9.69
C GLY A 119 -9.46 7.47 -10.51
N GLU A 120 -9.34 7.75 -11.81
CA GLU A 120 -10.45 8.04 -12.71
C GLU A 120 -10.42 7.14 -13.94
N ALA A 121 -11.50 7.16 -14.73
CA ALA A 121 -11.58 6.43 -15.98
C ALA A 121 -10.47 6.88 -16.97
N GLY A 122 -9.91 5.91 -17.70
CA GLY A 122 -8.83 6.15 -18.68
C GLY A 122 -7.40 6.16 -18.09
N GLY A 123 -7.24 6.04 -16.77
CA GLY A 123 -5.93 5.85 -16.14
C GLY A 123 -5.32 4.47 -16.44
N LYS A 124 -4.02 4.33 -16.17
CA LYS A 124 -3.30 3.06 -16.30
C LYS A 124 -3.71 2.11 -15.20
N ARG A 125 -3.80 0.83 -15.54
CA ARG A 125 -4.19 -0.24 -14.60
C ARG A 125 -3.03 -0.83 -13.79
N THR A 126 -1.78 -0.56 -14.18
CA THR A 126 -0.57 -1.16 -13.60
C THR A 126 0.53 -0.11 -13.41
N GLY A 127 1.39 -0.30 -12.40
CA GLY A 127 2.43 0.67 -12.06
C GLY A 127 2.81 0.70 -10.58
N GLN A 128 3.75 1.58 -10.23
CA GLN A 128 4.18 1.79 -8.84
C GLN A 128 3.17 2.59 -8.00
N SER A 129 2.23 3.27 -8.65
CA SER A 129 1.26 4.13 -7.97
C SER A 129 -0.07 3.95 -8.66
N ILE A 130 -0.83 2.98 -8.15
CA ILE A 130 -2.15 2.62 -8.66
C ILE A 130 -3.11 2.68 -7.49
N THR A 131 -4.19 3.42 -7.67
CA THR A 131 -5.35 3.43 -6.79
C THR A 131 -6.51 2.80 -7.56
N HIS A 132 -7.74 3.06 -7.17
CA HIS A 132 -8.93 2.57 -7.85
C HIS A 132 -10.11 3.53 -7.78
N TYR A 133 -11.07 3.28 -8.66
CA TYR A 133 -12.46 3.71 -8.47
C TYR A 133 -13.37 2.46 -8.42
N ILE A 134 -14.53 2.61 -7.80
CA ILE A 134 -15.51 1.52 -7.70
C ILE A 134 -16.20 1.36 -9.05
N ILE A 135 -16.26 0.13 -9.57
CA ILE A 135 -16.98 -0.18 -10.80
C ILE A 135 -18.49 -0.15 -10.48
N PRO A 136 -19.30 0.69 -11.15
CA PRO A 136 -20.74 0.73 -10.94
C PRO A 136 -21.38 -0.64 -11.21
N GLY A 137 -22.16 -1.13 -10.25
CA GLY A 137 -22.78 -2.46 -10.28
C GLY A 137 -21.78 -3.62 -10.15
N GLY A 138 -20.51 -3.36 -9.85
CA GLY A 138 -19.48 -4.39 -9.66
C GLY A 138 -19.64 -5.17 -8.36
N LYS A 139 -18.88 -6.28 -8.22
CA LYS A 139 -19.00 -7.22 -7.09
C LYS A 139 -18.86 -6.52 -5.73
N PHE A 140 -17.87 -5.64 -5.56
CA PHE A 140 -17.70 -4.87 -4.33
C PHE A 140 -18.94 -4.04 -3.98
N GLU A 141 -19.49 -3.28 -4.93
CA GLU A 141 -20.66 -2.45 -4.69
C GLU A 141 -21.89 -3.31 -4.38
N GLN A 142 -22.09 -4.42 -5.08
CA GLN A 142 -23.17 -5.36 -4.81
C GLN A 142 -23.08 -5.91 -3.38
N VAL A 143 -21.89 -6.34 -2.95
CA VAL A 143 -21.65 -6.85 -1.59
C VAL A 143 -21.80 -5.76 -0.54
N PHE A 144 -21.27 -4.55 -0.78
CA PHE A 144 -21.45 -3.43 0.15
C PHE A 144 -22.93 -3.10 0.36
N ASN A 145 -23.72 -3.17 -0.71
CA ASN A 145 -25.16 -2.88 -0.66
C ASN A 145 -25.99 -3.97 0.05
N THR A 146 -25.41 -5.13 0.42
CA THR A 146 -26.11 -6.11 1.26
C THR A 146 -26.07 -5.76 2.74
N LEU A 147 -25.19 -4.84 3.15
CA LEU A 147 -25.09 -4.40 4.53
C LEU A 147 -26.34 -3.58 4.90
N SER A 148 -27.07 -4.03 5.92
CA SER A 148 -28.17 -3.24 6.47
C SER A 148 -27.65 -1.97 7.14
N ARG A 149 -28.56 -1.05 7.49
CA ARG A 149 -28.20 0.14 8.28
C ARG A 149 -27.58 -0.24 9.63
N GLU A 150 -28.04 -1.33 10.24
CA GLU A 150 -27.52 -1.82 11.51
C GLU A 150 -26.13 -2.44 11.34
N ASP A 151 -25.93 -3.24 10.28
CA ASP A 151 -24.61 -3.81 9.97
C ASP A 151 -23.59 -2.72 9.70
N LEU A 152 -23.94 -1.72 8.88
CA LEU A 152 -23.09 -0.56 8.63
C LEU A 152 -22.77 0.19 9.92
N GLN A 153 -23.73 0.32 10.85
CA GLN A 153 -23.48 0.99 12.12
C GLN A 153 -22.52 0.19 13.01
N ASN A 154 -22.59 -1.14 12.99
CA ASN A 154 -21.71 -2.04 13.75
C ASN A 154 -20.31 -2.17 13.14
N LEU A 155 -20.23 -2.13 11.81
CA LEU A 155 -18.98 -2.20 11.05
C LEU A 155 -18.34 -0.81 10.86
N ARG A 156 -18.98 0.26 11.34
CA ARG A 156 -18.40 1.59 11.34
C ARG A 156 -17.48 1.80 12.54
N LEU A 157 -16.30 2.33 12.27
CA LEU A 157 -15.36 2.70 13.33
C LEU A 157 -15.97 3.79 14.22
N ARG A 158 -16.04 3.48 15.52
CA ARG A 158 -16.68 4.34 16.54
C ARG A 158 -15.98 5.68 16.74
N TYR A 159 -14.66 5.71 16.57
CA TYR A 159 -13.85 6.92 16.72
C TYR A 159 -13.15 7.23 15.40
N LYS A 160 -13.32 8.48 14.94
CA LYS A 160 -12.67 9.04 13.74
C LYS A 160 -11.62 10.08 14.16
N PRO A 161 -10.58 10.35 13.36
CA PRO A 161 -9.58 11.36 13.70
C PRO A 161 -10.20 12.77 13.71
N THR A 162 -9.78 13.59 14.67
CA THR A 162 -10.23 14.98 14.83
C THR A 162 -9.76 15.88 13.68
N LEU A 163 -8.62 15.57 13.08
CA LEU A 163 -8.08 16.26 11.92
C LEU A 163 -8.14 15.31 10.72
N ALA A 164 -9.13 15.50 9.84
CA ALA A 164 -9.18 14.83 8.55
C ALA A 164 -8.07 15.41 7.67
N ALA A 165 -7.26 14.58 7.04
CA ALA A 165 -6.44 15.07 5.93
C ALA A 165 -7.39 15.42 4.76
N VAL A 166 -7.42 16.69 4.35
CA VAL A 166 -8.05 17.07 3.08
C VAL A 166 -7.09 16.62 1.97
N PRO A 167 -7.50 15.73 1.06
CA PRO A 167 -6.60 15.28 0.01
C PRO A 167 -6.38 16.41 -0.98
N THR A 168 -5.24 17.10 -0.85
CA THR A 168 -4.85 18.22 -1.72
C THR A 168 -4.06 17.77 -2.95
N ARG A 169 -3.85 16.45 -3.12
CA ARG A 169 -3.09 15.81 -4.20
C ARG A 169 -3.74 14.46 -4.55
N PRO A 170 -3.52 13.90 -5.76
CA PRO A 170 -3.91 12.53 -6.05
C PRO A 170 -3.25 11.61 -5.00
N ILE A 171 -4.10 10.90 -4.27
CA ILE A 171 -3.71 10.07 -3.12
C ILE A 171 -3.06 8.80 -3.68
N ARG A 172 -1.91 8.43 -3.12
CA ARG A 172 -1.20 7.21 -3.50
C ARG A 172 -1.76 6.07 -2.65
N ILE A 173 -1.61 4.84 -3.09
CA ILE A 173 -1.63 3.69 -2.19
C ILE A 173 -0.20 3.19 -2.24
N ALA A 174 0.53 3.35 -1.13
CA ALA A 174 1.91 2.94 -1.05
C ALA A 174 1.91 1.41 -0.94
N GLY A 175 2.42 0.73 -1.97
CA GLY A 175 2.72 -0.68 -1.79
C GLY A 175 3.94 -0.82 -0.88
N SER A 176 3.89 -1.81 0.01
CA SER A 176 4.90 -2.22 0.98
C SER A 176 6.28 -1.60 0.75
N ASP A 177 6.54 -0.48 1.46
CA ASP A 177 7.90 -0.09 1.76
C ASP A 177 8.44 -1.13 2.74
N GLY A 178 9.54 -1.76 2.36
CA GLY A 178 10.31 -2.63 3.24
C GLY A 178 10.71 -1.84 4.48
N ASP A 179 10.47 -2.45 5.62
CA ASP A 179 10.78 -1.96 6.95
C ASP A 179 12.24 -1.51 7.07
N GLU A 180 12.45 -0.27 7.48
CA GLU A 180 13.72 0.23 7.99
C GLU A 180 13.91 -0.33 9.41
N THR A 181 14.59 -1.48 9.52
CA THR A 181 15.17 -1.93 10.79
C THR A 181 16.68 -1.71 10.75
N GLU A 182 17.16 -0.87 11.68
CA GLU A 182 18.57 -0.61 11.94
C GLU A 182 19.28 -1.77 12.69
N GLU A 183 20.46 -2.12 12.16
CA GLU A 183 21.68 -2.73 12.76
C GLU A 183 21.73 -4.22 13.20
N PRO A 184 22.93 -4.90 13.22
CA PRO A 184 24.31 -4.44 12.91
C PRO A 184 25.09 -5.29 11.85
N GLU A 185 26.30 -4.79 11.49
CA GLU A 185 27.37 -5.34 10.62
C GLU A 185 27.83 -6.77 11.08
N ASP A 186 28.37 -7.71 10.29
CA ASP A 186 29.35 -7.71 9.17
C ASP A 186 29.43 -9.17 8.54
N PRO A 187 30.41 -9.56 7.69
CA PRO A 187 30.34 -9.68 6.23
C PRO A 187 30.31 -11.12 5.67
N ASP A 188 29.74 -11.34 4.48
CA ASP A 188 30.40 -12.10 3.39
C ASP A 188 29.65 -11.97 2.06
N GLU A 189 30.39 -12.12 0.97
CA GLU A 189 30.20 -11.64 -0.39
C GLU A 189 29.04 -12.29 -1.21
N GLY A 190 28.35 -11.43 -1.96
CA GLY A 190 27.47 -11.80 -3.06
C GLY A 190 27.04 -10.55 -3.84
N GLU A 191 27.74 -10.27 -4.95
CA GLU A 191 27.66 -9.06 -5.76
C GLU A 191 26.23 -8.53 -6.02
N SER A 192 25.91 -7.37 -5.42
CA SER A 192 24.82 -6.50 -5.88
C SER A 192 25.39 -5.24 -6.54
N LYS A 193 24.96 -4.96 -7.77
CA LYS A 193 25.40 -3.80 -8.58
C LYS A 193 24.78 -2.48 -8.09
N SER A 194 24.99 -2.14 -6.84
CA SER A 194 24.60 -0.85 -6.25
C SER A 194 25.80 -0.21 -5.57
N GLY A 195 26.75 0.29 -6.36
CA GLY A 195 27.85 1.11 -5.85
C GLY A 195 27.31 2.36 -5.14
N LYS A 196 27.93 2.74 -4.02
CA LYS A 196 27.64 3.98 -3.27
C LYS A 196 27.67 5.17 -4.25
N ARG A 197 26.54 5.87 -4.40
CA ARG A 197 26.44 7.04 -5.28
C ARG A 197 27.28 8.18 -4.71
N LYS A 198 28.10 8.81 -5.55
CA LYS A 198 28.94 9.96 -5.22
C LYS A 198 28.24 11.25 -5.62
N LYS A 199 28.40 12.27 -4.78
CA LYS A 199 27.88 13.61 -5.02
C LYS A 199 28.85 14.33 -5.95
N TYR A 200 28.32 15.09 -6.91
CA TYR A 200 29.09 16.01 -7.72
C TYR A 200 28.50 17.42 -7.64
N THR A 201 29.35 18.43 -7.68
CA THR A 201 28.96 19.84 -7.56
C THR A 201 29.55 20.67 -8.70
N CYS A 202 28.73 21.48 -9.40
CA CYS A 202 29.21 22.46 -10.40
C CYS A 202 29.76 23.73 -9.72
N GLY A 203 30.44 24.61 -10.46
CA GLY A 203 30.82 25.94 -9.98
C GLY A 203 29.63 26.85 -9.60
N CYS A 204 28.42 26.47 -9.99
CA CYS A 204 27.16 27.15 -9.67
C CYS A 204 26.44 26.62 -8.42
N GLY A 205 26.96 25.58 -7.76
CA GLY A 205 26.36 24.98 -6.57
C GLY A 205 25.22 23.97 -6.81
N CYS A 206 24.85 23.68 -8.07
CA CYS A 206 24.00 22.53 -8.38
C CYS A 206 24.69 21.23 -8.00
N ASN A 207 23.90 20.27 -7.53
CA ASN A 207 24.38 18.97 -7.08
C ASN A 207 23.71 17.83 -7.85
N VAL A 208 24.48 16.81 -8.22
CA VAL A 208 23.99 15.57 -8.86
C VAL A 208 24.64 14.35 -8.20
N TRP A 209 23.99 13.20 -8.24
CA TRP A 209 24.50 11.96 -7.64
C TRP A 209 24.54 10.83 -8.66
N GLY A 210 25.67 10.12 -8.75
CA GLY A 210 25.83 9.02 -9.68
C GLY A 210 26.97 8.08 -9.31
N LYS A 211 27.30 7.14 -10.20
CA LYS A 211 28.47 6.27 -10.03
C LYS A 211 29.76 7.12 -10.00
N SER A 212 30.79 6.67 -9.29
CA SER A 212 32.08 7.36 -9.27
C SER A 212 32.69 7.44 -10.69
N GLY A 213 33.44 8.51 -10.95
CA GLY A 213 34.08 8.76 -12.25
C GLY A 213 33.14 9.25 -13.37
N LEU A 214 31.95 9.78 -13.07
CA LEU A 214 31.12 10.43 -14.09
C LEU A 214 31.70 11.77 -14.52
N VAL A 215 31.69 12.02 -15.82
CA VAL A 215 32.04 13.31 -16.42
C VAL A 215 30.73 13.98 -16.84
N LEU A 216 30.36 15.06 -16.14
CA LEU A 216 29.09 15.77 -16.30
C LEU A 216 29.35 17.27 -16.44
N ARG A 217 28.57 17.93 -17.29
CA ARG A 217 28.66 19.38 -17.53
C ARG A 217 27.33 20.05 -17.19
N CYS A 218 27.39 21.19 -16.51
CA CYS A 218 26.20 21.91 -16.08
C CYS A 218 25.66 22.81 -17.19
N GLY A 219 24.42 22.58 -17.63
CA GLY A 219 23.78 23.45 -18.63
C GLY A 219 23.44 24.87 -18.15
N LEU A 220 23.62 25.19 -16.86
CA LEU A 220 23.30 26.51 -16.30
C LEU A 220 24.52 27.44 -16.22
N CYS A 221 25.67 26.91 -15.82
CA CYS A 221 26.91 27.70 -15.71
C CYS A 221 28.01 27.22 -16.65
N ASP A 222 27.73 26.20 -17.45
CA ASP A 222 28.63 25.61 -18.45
C ASP A 222 29.98 25.10 -17.89
N THR A 223 30.03 24.84 -16.58
CA THR A 223 31.19 24.24 -15.90
C THR A 223 30.97 22.76 -15.63
N ASP A 224 32.08 22.02 -15.52
CA ASP A 224 32.07 20.61 -15.16
C ASP A 224 31.70 20.42 -13.67
N PHE A 225 31.00 19.33 -13.40
CA PHE A 225 30.69 18.87 -12.06
C PHE A 225 31.91 18.14 -11.47
N THR A 226 32.30 18.48 -10.25
CA THR A 226 33.41 17.83 -9.53
C THR A 226 32.89 16.89 -8.45
N GLU A 227 33.40 15.66 -8.44
CA GLU A 227 33.10 14.66 -7.41
C GLU A 227 33.54 15.17 -6.03
N GLN A 228 32.70 14.99 -5.01
CA GLN A 228 32.93 15.37 -3.62
C GLN A 228 33.13 14.13 -2.74
#